data_AF-A0A078JHF4-F1
#
_entry.id   AF-A0A078JHF4-F1
#
_cell.length_a   1.000
_cell.length_b   1.000
_cell.length_c   1.000
_cell.angle_alpha   90.00
_cell.angle_beta   90.00
_cell.angle_gamma   90.00
#
_symmetry.space_group_name_H-M   'P 1'
#
loop_
_entity.id
_entity.type
_entity.pdbx_description
1 polymer ?
#
loop_
_entity_poly.entity_id
_entity_poly.type
_entity_poly.pdbx_seq_one_letter_code
_entity_poly.pdbx_strand_id
1 'polypeptide(L)'
;MGSNNKTTNDTNTPLLINQDVGGLGTSIFLSEALRFRQAISHLTGGQCSGWTGFSLNSLLTPFQVLYRVCELNWLPGSDTDSMMKNRLRLLYAVAKRKPIDFGHLVYDQVIEVTRKTDWDTNLIFPNLIYQLLML
;
A
#
# COMPACT_ATOMS: atom_id res chain seq x y z
N MET A 1 37.44 -56.61 -5.05
CA MET A 1 36.12 -57.16 -5.41
C MET A 1 35.14 -56.69 -4.35
N GLY A 2 34.15 -55.83 -4.54
CA GLY A 2 33.74 -54.99 -5.66
C GLY A 2 32.86 -53.89 -5.05
N SER A 3 33.13 -52.63 -5.40
CA SER A 3 32.28 -51.50 -5.02
C SER A 3 31.03 -51.51 -5.89
N ASN A 4 29.84 -51.54 -5.28
CA ASN A 4 28.58 -51.36 -5.99
C ASN A 4 27.91 -50.07 -5.58
N ASN A 5 27.72 -49.25 -6.60
CA ASN A 5 27.11 -47.93 -6.61
C ASN A 5 25.59 -48.09 -6.48
N LYS A 6 24.94 -47.25 -5.69
CA LYS A 6 23.51 -46.98 -5.85
C LYS A 6 23.26 -45.47 -5.81
N THR A 7 23.33 -44.88 -6.99
CA THR A 7 22.63 -43.65 -7.34
C THR A 7 21.13 -43.91 -7.24
N THR A 8 20.44 -43.18 -6.37
CA THR A 8 19.01 -42.91 -6.51
C THR A 8 18.80 -41.41 -6.37
N ASN A 9 18.47 -40.80 -7.51
CA ASN A 9 17.87 -39.49 -7.62
C ASN A 9 16.69 -39.38 -6.65
N ASP A 10 16.62 -38.28 -5.91
CA ASP A 10 15.36 -37.71 -5.42
C ASP A 10 15.51 -36.18 -5.32
N THR A 11 15.46 -35.53 -6.47
CA THR A 11 14.88 -34.19 -6.58
C THR A 11 13.41 -34.28 -6.17
N ASN A 12 13.01 -33.71 -5.02
CA ASN A 12 11.64 -33.27 -4.76
C ASN A 12 11.60 -32.29 -3.55
N THR A 13 11.74 -30.99 -3.75
CA THR A 13 10.63 -29.99 -3.78
C THR A 13 9.53 -30.26 -2.75
N PRO A 14 9.70 -29.75 -1.52
CA PRO A 14 8.91 -28.58 -1.09
C PRO A 14 9.68 -27.54 -0.23
N LEU A 15 10.93 -27.81 0.19
CA LEU A 15 11.65 -26.95 1.14
C LEU A 15 12.27 -25.70 0.51
N LEU A 16 12.75 -25.77 -0.73
CA LEU A 16 13.31 -24.60 -1.43
C LEU A 16 12.23 -23.59 -1.85
N ILE A 17 11.03 -24.07 -2.20
CA ILE A 17 9.91 -23.21 -2.61
C ILE A 17 9.38 -22.41 -1.41
N ASN A 18 9.33 -23.01 -0.21
CA ASN A 18 8.88 -22.33 1.00
C ASN A 18 9.91 -21.36 1.60
N GLN A 19 11.20 -21.55 1.34
CA GLN A 19 12.25 -20.60 1.73
C GLN A 19 12.23 -19.33 0.87
N ASP A 20 11.87 -19.44 -0.41
CA ASP A 20 11.85 -18.30 -1.34
C ASP A 20 10.57 -17.45 -1.19
N VAL A 21 9.44 -18.05 -0.80
CA VAL A 21 8.19 -17.31 -0.52
C VAL A 21 8.32 -16.42 0.73
N GLY A 22 9.02 -16.87 1.77
CA GLY A 22 9.32 -16.05 2.95
C GLY A 22 10.31 -14.91 2.66
N GLY A 23 11.30 -15.16 1.79
CA GLY A 23 12.28 -14.17 1.34
C GLY A 23 11.67 -13.08 0.46
N LEU A 24 10.80 -13.45 -0.50
CA LEU A 24 10.09 -12.51 -1.35
C LEU A 24 9.13 -11.62 -0.55
N GLY A 25 8.33 -12.20 0.35
CA GLY A 25 7.40 -11.43 1.18
C GLY A 25 8.11 -10.40 2.06
N THR A 26 9.24 -10.77 2.65
CA THR A 26 10.08 -9.86 3.46
C THR A 26 10.71 -8.77 2.61
N SER A 27 11.23 -9.10 1.43
CA SER A 27 11.83 -8.14 0.49
C SER A 27 10.80 -7.14 -0.04
N ILE A 28 9.62 -7.61 -0.43
CA ILE A 28 8.50 -6.77 -0.89
C ILE A 28 8.07 -5.82 0.23
N PHE A 29 7.87 -6.34 1.45
CA PHE A 29 7.46 -5.54 2.61
C PHE A 29 8.51 -4.47 2.97
N LEU A 30 9.80 -4.84 2.98
CA LEU A 30 10.90 -3.89 3.21
C LEU A 30 10.97 -2.84 2.10
N SER A 31 10.75 -3.23 0.85
CA SER A 31 10.73 -2.31 -0.29
C SER A 31 9.58 -1.30 -0.18
N GLU A 32 8.41 -1.74 0.26
CA GLU A 32 7.23 -0.89 0.43
C GLU A 32 7.41 0.06 1.62
N ALA A 33 7.95 -0.44 2.74
CA ALA A 33 8.30 0.37 3.90
C ALA A 33 9.38 1.41 3.56
N LEU A 34 10.39 1.05 2.76
CA LEU A 34 11.42 1.96 2.28
C LEU A 34 10.81 3.05 1.39
N ARG A 35 9.96 2.68 0.42
CA ARG A 35 9.26 3.64 -0.44
C ARG A 35 8.38 4.58 0.38
N PHE A 36 7.72 4.06 1.41
CA PHE A 36 6.88 4.88 2.28
C PHE A 36 7.70 5.88 3.11
N ARG A 37 8.86 5.47 3.63
CA ARG A 37 9.80 6.41 4.28
C ARG A 37 10.29 7.50 3.32
N GLN A 38 10.64 7.12 2.09
CA GLN A 38 11.02 8.06 1.05
C GLN A 38 9.89 9.03 0.71
N ALA A 39 8.64 8.54 0.70
CA ALA A 39 7.46 9.37 0.50
C ALA A 39 7.32 10.44 1.59
N ILE A 40 7.37 10.04 2.86
CA ILE A 40 7.29 10.98 3.99
C ILE A 40 8.41 12.00 3.94
N SER A 41 9.65 11.56 3.76
CA SER A 41 10.79 12.47 3.70
C SER A 41 10.66 13.47 2.56
N HIS A 42 10.19 13.03 1.38
CA HIS A 42 9.98 13.92 0.25
C HIS A 42 8.86 14.94 0.49
N LEU A 43 7.72 14.49 1.02
CA LEU A 43 6.54 15.34 1.23
C LEU A 43 6.72 16.34 2.38
N THR A 44 7.66 16.09 3.28
CA THR A 44 7.98 16.97 4.42
C THR A 44 9.24 17.81 4.21
N GLY A 45 9.84 17.76 3.02
CA GLY A 45 11.11 18.46 2.75
C GLY A 45 12.27 17.98 3.63
N GLY A 46 12.22 16.73 4.08
CA GLY A 46 13.22 16.11 4.95
C GLY A 46 12.97 16.26 6.45
N GLN A 47 11.91 16.94 6.88
CA GLN A 47 11.62 17.14 8.31
C GLN A 47 11.31 15.81 9.03
N CYS A 48 10.67 14.86 8.34
CA CYS A 48 10.35 13.53 8.88
C CYS A 48 11.10 12.44 8.09
N SER A 49 11.75 11.51 8.78
CA SER A 49 12.46 10.37 8.17
C SER A 49 11.60 9.11 8.01
N GLY A 50 10.37 9.12 8.52
CA GLY A 50 9.44 8.01 8.49
C GLY A 50 8.14 8.30 9.23
N TRP A 51 7.34 7.26 9.47
CA TRP A 51 6.01 7.38 10.11
C TRP A 51 6.10 7.86 11.56
N THR A 52 7.10 7.39 12.31
CA THR A 52 7.30 7.79 13.70
C THR A 52 7.62 9.28 13.79
N GLY A 53 6.78 10.05 14.47
CA GLY A 53 6.92 11.51 14.59
C GLY A 53 6.40 12.30 13.39
N PHE A 54 5.75 11.65 12.42
CA PHE A 54 5.06 12.33 11.33
C PHE A 54 3.81 13.05 11.84
N SER A 55 3.59 14.27 11.34
CA SER A 55 2.35 15.02 11.50
C SER A 55 1.97 15.65 10.15
N LEU A 56 0.68 15.82 9.88
CA LEU A 56 0.21 16.52 8.68
C LEU A 56 0.74 17.95 8.59
N ASN A 57 1.00 18.59 9.74
CA ASN A 57 1.59 19.93 9.81
C ASN A 57 3.04 19.96 9.32
N SER A 58 3.73 18.82 9.30
CA SER A 58 5.10 18.68 8.79
C SER A 58 5.16 18.60 7.26
N LEU A 59 4.02 18.44 6.58
CA LEU A 59 3.99 18.46 5.12
C LEU A 59 4.32 19.86 4.59
N LEU A 60 5.00 19.92 3.44
CA LEU A 60 5.15 21.18 2.71
C LEU A 60 3.77 21.70 2.31
N THR A 61 3.59 23.03 2.28
CA THR A 61 2.30 23.68 2.02
C THR A 61 1.54 23.14 0.79
N PRO A 62 2.18 22.90 -0.38
CA PRO A 62 1.46 22.33 -1.52
C PRO A 62 0.85 20.95 -1.24
N PHE A 63 1.53 20.15 -0.42
CA PHE A 63 1.09 18.80 -0.06
C PHE A 63 0.04 18.81 1.05
N GLN A 64 0.00 19.83 1.91
CA GLN A 64 -1.12 20.02 2.85
C GLN A 64 -2.43 20.28 2.10
N VAL A 65 -2.40 21.18 1.10
CA VAL A 65 -3.56 21.47 0.25
C VAL A 65 -3.98 20.23 -0.53
N LEU A 66 -3.02 19.53 -1.14
CA LEU A 66 -3.32 18.31 -1.90
C LEU A 66 -3.85 17.18 -1.01
N TYR A 67 -3.37 17.07 0.22
CA TYR A 67 -3.90 16.13 1.20
C TYR A 67 -5.39 16.41 1.47
N ARG A 68 -5.77 17.68 1.63
CA ARG A 68 -7.18 18.07 1.83
C ARG A 68 -8.05 17.73 0.62
N VAL A 69 -7.54 17.90 -0.60
CA VAL A 69 -8.24 17.45 -1.82
C VAL A 69 -8.44 15.94 -1.81
N CYS A 70 -7.42 15.17 -1.41
CA CYS A 70 -7.52 13.71 -1.32
C CYS A 70 -8.57 13.28 -0.29
N GLU A 71 -8.56 13.89 0.89
CA GLU A 71 -9.50 13.61 1.97
C GLU A 71 -10.96 13.85 1.57
N LEU A 72 -11.22 14.80 0.66
CA LEU A 72 -12.59 15.14 0.26
C LEU A 72 -13.05 14.47 -1.03
N ASN A 73 -12.14 14.23 -1.99
CA ASN A 73 -12.53 13.87 -3.36
C ASN A 73 -11.95 12.55 -3.85
N TRP A 74 -10.67 12.27 -3.56
CA TRP A 74 -9.96 11.15 -4.22
C TRP A 74 -9.85 9.90 -3.35
N LEU A 75 -9.82 10.08 -2.02
CA LEU A 75 -9.70 9.03 -1.00
C LEU A 75 -10.48 9.47 0.27
N PRO A 76 -11.80 9.65 0.19
CA PRO A 76 -12.60 10.10 1.32
C PRO A 76 -12.75 9.01 2.38
N GLY A 77 -12.74 9.35 3.66
CA GLY A 77 -12.84 8.35 4.73
C GLY A 77 -12.25 8.86 6.05
N SER A 78 -12.45 8.10 7.12
CA SER A 78 -11.93 8.44 8.44
C SER A 78 -10.39 8.41 8.47
N ASP A 79 -9.80 9.30 9.26
CA ASP A 79 -8.34 9.44 9.45
C ASP A 79 -7.76 8.29 10.30
N THR A 80 -7.85 7.08 9.78
CA THR A 80 -7.09 5.94 10.29
C THR A 80 -5.67 5.96 9.74
N ASP A 81 -4.72 5.37 10.48
CA ASP A 81 -3.33 5.21 10.02
C ASP A 81 -3.23 4.65 8.59
N SER A 82 -4.07 3.67 8.24
CA SER A 82 -4.10 3.09 6.90
C SER A 82 -4.52 4.13 5.84
N MET A 83 -5.59 4.87 6.11
CA MET A 83 -6.11 5.89 5.21
C MET A 83 -5.11 7.01 4.97
N MET A 84 -4.49 7.51 6.04
CA MET A 84 -3.45 8.52 5.95
C MET A 84 -2.26 8.03 5.13
N LYS A 85 -1.82 6.78 5.33
CA LYS A 85 -0.75 6.16 4.54
C LYS A 85 -1.09 6.06 3.06
N ASN A 86 -2.32 5.68 2.72
CA ASN A 86 -2.80 5.62 1.33
C ASN A 86 -2.82 6.99 0.66
N ARG A 87 -3.30 8.02 1.36
CA ARG A 87 -3.25 9.41 0.87
C ARG A 87 -1.82 9.88 0.64
N LEU A 88 -0.90 9.62 1.58
CA LEU A 88 0.51 9.98 1.42
C LEU A 88 1.18 9.24 0.24
N ARG A 89 0.84 7.97 0.01
CA ARG A 89 1.30 7.22 -1.17
C ARG A 89 0.82 7.86 -2.46
N LEU A 90 -0.45 8.27 -2.52
CA LEU A 90 -1.03 8.97 -3.66
C LEU A 90 -0.34 10.32 -3.90
N LEU A 91 -0.19 11.13 -2.85
CA LEU A 91 0.52 12.41 -2.91
C LEU A 91 1.95 12.26 -3.45
N TYR A 92 2.67 11.25 -2.96
CA TYR A 92 4.03 10.99 -3.42
C TYR A 92 4.08 10.55 -4.88
N ALA A 93 3.14 9.72 -5.33
CA ALA A 93 3.06 9.33 -6.72
C ALA A 93 2.77 10.53 -7.64
N VAL A 94 1.87 11.43 -7.24
CA VAL A 94 1.62 12.70 -7.93
C VAL A 94 2.87 13.57 -7.97
N ALA A 95 3.56 13.74 -6.83
CA ALA A 95 4.79 14.54 -6.74
C ALA A 95 5.91 14.01 -7.65
N LYS A 96 6.00 12.68 -7.80
CA LYS A 96 6.98 12.01 -8.67
C LYS A 96 6.50 11.83 -10.11
N ARG A 97 5.31 12.32 -10.45
CA ARG A 97 4.67 12.13 -11.77
C ARG A 97 4.65 10.66 -12.20
N LYS A 98 4.43 9.77 -11.25
CA LYS A 98 4.32 8.34 -11.51
C LYS A 98 2.89 8.01 -11.89
N PRO A 99 2.67 7.08 -12.85
CA PRO A 99 1.35 6.55 -13.10
C PRO A 99 0.79 5.91 -11.82
N ILE A 100 -0.48 6.15 -11.55
CA ILE A 100 -1.21 5.61 -10.41
C ILE A 100 -2.34 4.77 -10.97
N ASP A 101 -2.44 3.52 -10.50
CA ASP A 101 -3.63 2.72 -10.70
C ASP A 101 -4.70 3.19 -9.71
N PHE A 102 -5.48 4.19 -10.14
CA PHE A 102 -6.53 4.76 -9.32
C PHE A 102 -7.65 3.75 -9.05
N GLY A 103 -7.92 2.84 -9.99
CA GLY A 103 -8.93 1.80 -9.82
C GLY A 103 -8.59 0.85 -8.68
N HIS A 104 -7.34 0.39 -8.64
CA HIS A 104 -6.84 -0.47 -7.55
C HIS A 104 -6.89 0.26 -6.19
N LEU A 105 -6.49 1.53 -6.16
CA LEU A 105 -6.50 2.36 -4.96
C LEU A 105 -7.91 2.52 -4.37
N VAL A 106 -8.90 2.75 -5.22
CA VAL A 106 -10.31 2.82 -4.81
C VAL A 106 -10.85 1.45 -4.39
N TYR A 107 -10.50 0.39 -5.12
CA TYR A 107 -10.89 -0.98 -4.76
C TYR A 107 -10.39 -1.36 -3.36
N ASP A 108 -9.11 -1.16 -3.08
CA ASP A 108 -8.50 -1.44 -1.77
C ASP A 108 -9.21 -0.68 -0.66
N GLN A 109 -9.56 0.58 -0.92
CA GLN A 109 -10.29 1.41 0.03
C GLN A 109 -11.68 0.87 0.31
N VAL A 110 -12.44 0.50 -0.72
CA VAL A 110 -13.79 -0.08 -0.57
C VAL A 110 -13.70 -1.39 0.24
N ILE A 111 -12.78 -2.29 -0.13
CA ILE A 111 -12.58 -3.54 0.58
C ILE A 111 -12.19 -3.30 2.04
N GLU A 112 -11.26 -2.39 2.33
CA GLU A 112 -10.84 -2.10 3.70
C GLU A 112 -11.99 -1.55 4.56
N VAL A 113 -12.84 -0.69 3.98
CA VAL A 113 -14.02 -0.15 4.66
C VAL A 113 -15.04 -1.26 4.93
N THR A 114 -15.38 -2.07 3.92
CA THR A 114 -16.35 -3.18 4.04
C THR A 114 -15.91 -4.24 5.05
N ARG A 115 -14.61 -4.42 5.27
CA ARG A 115 -14.06 -5.36 6.26
C ARG A 115 -14.18 -4.87 7.71
N LYS A 116 -14.30 -3.55 7.91
CA LYS A 116 -14.34 -2.90 9.23
C LYS A 116 -15.76 -2.55 9.69
N THR A 117 -16.76 -2.69 8.83
CA THR A 117 -18.10 -2.11 9.03
C THR A 117 -19.04 -3.04 9.80
N ASP A 118 -19.60 -2.53 10.90
CA ASP A 118 -20.99 -2.80 11.26
C ASP A 118 -21.90 -2.05 10.26
N TRP A 119 -23.10 -2.57 10.00
CA TRP A 119 -24.03 -2.19 8.92
C TRP A 119 -24.41 -0.69 8.76
N ASP A 120 -23.93 0.20 9.63
CA ASP A 120 -24.31 1.62 9.71
C ASP A 120 -23.33 2.62 9.06
N THR A 121 -22.24 2.16 8.43
CA THR A 121 -21.27 3.12 7.84
C THR A 121 -21.58 3.38 6.36
N ASN A 122 -21.68 4.66 6.00
CA ASN A 122 -21.90 5.10 4.62
C ASN A 122 -20.80 4.57 3.68
N LEU A 123 -21.22 4.05 2.52
CA LEU A 123 -20.28 3.59 1.49
C LEU A 123 -19.37 4.73 1.01
N ILE A 124 -18.10 4.41 0.81
CA ILE A 124 -17.15 5.34 0.20
C ILE A 124 -17.28 5.24 -1.32
N PHE A 125 -17.40 6.40 -1.99
CA PHE A 125 -17.68 6.54 -3.42
C PHE A 125 -19.00 5.91 -3.90
N PRO A 126 -20.15 6.24 -3.30
CA PRO A 126 -21.43 5.62 -3.65
C PRO A 126 -21.78 5.80 -5.14
N ASN A 127 -21.47 6.97 -5.71
CA ASN A 127 -21.71 7.26 -7.12
C ASN A 127 -20.86 6.41 -8.06
N LEU A 128 -19.58 6.21 -7.75
CA LEU A 128 -18.69 5.39 -8.58
C LEU A 128 -19.12 3.92 -8.57
N ILE A 129 -19.46 3.41 -7.39
CA ILE A 129 -19.90 2.02 -7.23
C ILE A 129 -21.23 1.81 -7.93
N TYR A 130 -22.17 2.75 -7.79
CA TYR A 130 -23.43 2.72 -8.51
C TYR A 130 -23.23 2.71 -10.04
N GLN A 131 -22.35 3.56 -10.56
CA GLN A 131 -22.04 3.60 -11.99
C GLN A 131 -21.42 2.29 -12.51
N LEU A 132 -20.56 1.63 -11.72
CA LEU A 132 -19.97 0.34 -12.10
C LEU A 132 -20.99 -0.81 -12.08
N LEU A 133 -21.96 -0.78 -11.16
CA LEU A 133 -22.98 -1.83 -11.05
C LEU A 133 -24.12 -1.68 -12.07
N MET A 134 -24.34 -0.46 -12.57
CA MET A 134 -25.42 -0.15 -13.52
C MET A 134 -24.93 -0.16 -14.99
N LEU A 135 -23.67 -0.51 -15.23
CA LEU A 135 -23.08 -0.80 -16.55
C LEU A 135 -23.23 -2.29 -16.87
#